data_AF-A0A3L6J7S2-F1
#
_entry.id   AF-A0A3L6J7S2-F1
#
_cell.length_a   1.000
_cell.length_b   1.000
_cell.length_c   1.000
_cell.angle_alpha   90.00
_cell.angle_beta   90.00
_cell.angle_gamma   90.00
#
_symmetry.space_group_name_H-M   'P 1'
#
loop_
_entity.id
_entity.type
_entity.pdbx_description
1 polymer ?
#
loop_
_entity_poly.entity_id
_entity_poly.type
_entity_poly.pdbx_seq_one_letter_code
_entity_poly.pdbx_strand_id
1 'polypeptide(L)'
;MFLYILSPLVDFANLIAAYFAEIWGFLIFIGNISSFIVVLIGAILWFTDVNTKRGKALVLGGILLAITVQYFVFFPPIFSIV
;
A
#
# COMPACT_ATOMS: atom_id res chain seq x y z
N MET A 1 -29.28 28.63 7.92
CA MET A 1 -28.43 28.36 9.10
C MET A 1 -28.96 27.12 9.81
N PHE A 2 -28.71 25.93 9.26
CA PHE A 2 -29.21 24.65 9.79
C PHE A 2 -28.13 23.54 9.76
N LEU A 3 -26.87 23.90 9.46
CA LEU A 3 -25.76 22.96 9.24
C LEU A 3 -24.85 22.78 10.47
N TYR A 4 -25.25 23.27 11.65
CA TYR A 4 -24.40 23.29 12.85
C TYR A 4 -24.57 22.08 13.79
N ILE A 5 -25.22 21.00 13.35
CA ILE A 5 -25.34 19.77 14.15
C ILE A 5 -24.84 18.59 13.31
N LEU A 6 -23.58 18.64 12.90
CA LEU A 6 -22.80 17.40 12.85
C LEU A 6 -22.70 16.97 14.32
N SER A 7 -23.29 15.83 14.67
CA SER A 7 -23.23 15.35 16.05
C SER A 7 -21.76 15.08 16.42
N PRO A 8 -21.37 15.18 17.70
CA PRO A 8 -20.01 14.85 18.14
C PRO A 8 -19.53 13.45 17.68
N LEU A 9 -20.48 12.53 17.45
CA LEU A 9 -20.19 11.21 16.91
C LEU A 9 -19.77 11.25 15.43
N VAL A 10 -20.38 12.11 14.61
CA VAL A 10 -20.00 12.28 13.21
C VAL A 10 -18.62 12.90 13.10
N ASP A 11 -18.31 13.92 13.92
CA ASP A 11 -16.98 14.52 13.96
C ASP A 11 -15.91 13.51 14.38
N PHE A 12 -16.18 12.70 15.40
CA PHE A 12 -15.28 11.63 15.84
C PHE A 12 -15.06 10.58 14.74
N ALA A 13 -16.11 10.15 14.06
CA ALA A 13 -16.00 9.17 13.00
C ALA A 13 -15.28 9.74 11.76
N ASN A 14 -15.44 11.04 11.44
CA ASN A 14 -14.67 11.73 10.41
C ASN A 14 -13.18 11.80 10.74
N LEU A 15 -12.84 12.04 12.02
CA LEU A 15 -11.46 12.02 12.49
C LEU A 15 -10.83 10.62 12.33
N ILE A 16 -11.54 9.56 12.70
CA ILE A 16 -11.09 8.17 12.48
C ILE A 16 -10.91 7.88 10.99
N ALA A 17 -11.86 8.28 10.15
CA ALA A 17 -11.79 8.11 8.71
C ALA A 17 -10.55 8.78 8.10
N ALA A 18 -10.19 9.98 8.56
CA ALA A 18 -8.97 10.67 8.14
C ALA A 18 -7.70 9.89 8.52
N TYR A 19 -7.63 9.31 9.73
CA TYR A 19 -6.51 8.47 10.14
C TYR A 19 -6.39 7.20 9.29
N PHE A 20 -7.50 6.56 8.94
CA PHE A 20 -7.46 5.40 8.03
C PHE A 20 -6.95 5.76 6.64
N ALA A 21 -7.34 6.93 6.10
CA ALA A 21 -6.81 7.41 4.84
C ALA A 21 -5.29 7.67 4.90
N GLU A 22 -4.80 8.21 6.01
CA GLU A 22 -3.36 8.42 6.22
C GLU A 22 -2.58 7.10 6.30
N ILE A 23 -3.07 6.15 7.11
CA ILE A 23 -2.48 4.81 7.22
C ILE A 23 -2.47 4.12 5.86
N TRP A 24 -3.54 4.25 5.07
CA TRP A 24 -3.59 3.70 3.72
C TRP A 24 -2.49 4.28 2.83
N GLY A 25 -2.32 5.61 2.84
CA GLY A 25 -1.22 6.26 2.12
C GLY A 25 0.16 5.75 2.53
N PHE A 26 0.37 5.52 3.84
CA PHE A 26 1.60 4.95 4.37
C PHE A 26 1.83 3.50 3.90
N LEU A 27 0.79 2.67 3.87
CA LEU A 27 0.87 1.30 3.38
C LEU A 27 1.24 1.25 1.89
N ILE A 28 0.65 2.11 1.06
CA ILE A 28 1.00 2.25 -0.35
C ILE A 28 2.47 2.66 -0.51
N PHE A 29 2.94 3.62 0.29
CA PHE A 29 4.34 4.07 0.27
C PHE A 29 5.31 2.92 0.58
N ILE A 30 5.07 2.18 1.68
CA ILE A 30 5.91 1.02 2.04
C ILE A 30 5.83 -0.06 0.96
N GLY A 31 4.63 -0.33 0.43
CA GLY A 31 4.43 -1.34 -0.61
C GLY A 31 5.25 -1.05 -1.87
N ASN A 32 5.25 0.21 -2.32
CA ASN A 32 6.03 0.66 -3.47
C ASN A 32 7.54 0.44 -3.26
N ILE A 33 8.08 0.93 -2.14
CA ILE A 33 9.52 0.78 -1.83
C ILE A 33 9.88 -0.71 -1.68
N SER A 34 9.05 -1.47 -0.97
CA SER A 34 9.29 -2.90 -0.72
C SER A 34 9.30 -3.70 -2.02
N SER A 35 8.38 -3.42 -2.94
CA SER A 35 8.33 -4.09 -4.25
C SER A 35 9.63 -3.88 -5.04
N PHE A 36 10.13 -2.64 -5.05
CA PHE A 36 11.38 -2.29 -5.72
C PHE A 36 12.59 -3.00 -5.10
N ILE A 37 12.72 -2.96 -3.77
CA ILE A 37 13.84 -3.59 -3.05
C ILE A 37 13.84 -5.11 -3.27
N VAL A 38 12.68 -5.76 -3.19
CA VAL A 38 12.56 -7.22 -3.38
C VAL A 38 12.97 -7.63 -4.79
N VAL A 39 12.59 -6.87 -5.82
CA VAL A 39 13.04 -7.12 -7.19
C VAL A 39 14.55 -6.97 -7.32
N LEU A 40 15.14 -5.93 -6.74
CA LEU A 40 16.59 -5.72 -6.80
C LEU A 40 17.37 -6.83 -6.11
N ILE A 41 16.98 -7.23 -4.90
CA ILE A 41 17.62 -8.33 -4.18
C ILE A 41 17.48 -9.64 -4.98
N GLY A 42 16.30 -9.89 -5.54
CA GLY A 42 16.06 -11.04 -6.39
C GLY A 42 16.95 -11.06 -7.63
N ALA A 43 17.10 -9.91 -8.28
CA ALA A 43 17.94 -9.74 -9.47
C ALA A 43 19.43 -9.95 -9.13
N ILE A 44 19.91 -9.40 -8.01
CA ILE A 44 21.29 -9.62 -7.54
C ILE A 44 21.54 -11.11 -7.31
N LEU A 45 20.66 -11.80 -6.58
CA LEU A 45 20.81 -13.24 -6.30
C LEU A 45 20.74 -14.11 -7.56
N TRP A 46 19.97 -13.67 -8.56
CA TRP A 46 19.89 -14.34 -9.85
C TRP A 46 21.14 -14.10 -10.69
N PHE A 47 21.54 -12.85 -10.93
CA PHE A 47 22.64 -12.53 -11.83
C PHE A 47 24.03 -12.84 -11.28
N THR A 48 24.16 -12.99 -9.96
CA THR A 48 25.41 -13.47 -9.34
C THR A 48 25.47 -14.99 -9.23
N ASP A 49 24.42 -15.70 -9.67
CA ASP A 49 24.26 -17.16 -9.55
C ASP A 49 24.44 -17.72 -8.11
N VAL A 50 24.40 -16.86 -7.08
CA VAL A 50 24.51 -17.26 -5.67
C VAL A 50 23.31 -18.13 -5.28
N ASN A 51 22.11 -17.77 -5.73
CA ASN A 51 20.92 -18.58 -5.53
C ASN A 51 19.86 -18.28 -6.60
N THR A 52 20.06 -18.81 -7.80
CA THR A 52 19.22 -18.58 -8.98
C THR A 52 17.75 -18.91 -8.74
N LYS A 53 17.44 -20.00 -8.01
CA LYS A 53 16.05 -20.41 -7.71
C LYS A 53 15.35 -19.37 -6.84
N ARG A 54 16.00 -18.93 -5.74
CA ARG A 54 15.45 -17.92 -4.83
C ARG A 54 15.41 -16.54 -5.47
N GLY A 55 16.43 -16.18 -6.26
CA GLY A 55 16.49 -14.92 -6.98
C GLY A 55 15.30 -14.73 -7.93
N LYS A 56 15.03 -15.73 -8.79
CA LYS A 56 13.85 -15.71 -9.68
C LYS A 56 12.53 -15.62 -8.90
N ALA A 57 12.39 -16.36 -7.81
CA ALA A 57 11.19 -16.32 -6.96
C ALA A 57 10.98 -14.93 -6.33
N LEU A 58 12.05 -14.27 -5.88
CA LEU A 58 11.99 -12.91 -5.33
C LEU A 58 11.66 -11.88 -6.40
N VAL A 59 12.24 -11.97 -7.60
CA VAL A 59 11.88 -11.07 -8.72
C VAL A 59 10.39 -11.17 -9.04
N LEU A 60 9.87 -12.40 -9.19
CA LEU A 60 8.45 -12.62 -9.44
C LEU A 60 7.57 -12.11 -8.28
N GLY A 61 7.96 -12.36 -7.04
CA GLY A 61 7.25 -11.89 -5.86
C GLY A 61 7.22 -10.36 -5.75
N GLY A 62 8.33 -9.70 -6.07
CA GLY A 62 8.42 -8.24 -6.08
C GLY A 62 7.57 -7.62 -7.20
N ILE A 63 7.55 -8.22 -8.39
CA ILE A 63 6.66 -7.79 -9.49
C ILE A 63 5.19 -7.97 -9.09
N LEU A 64 4.82 -9.12 -8.50
CA LEU A 64 3.46 -9.36 -8.04
C LEU A 64 3.03 -8.38 -6.95
N LEU A 65 3.94 -8.06 -6.02
CA LEU A 65 3.70 -7.03 -5.01
C LEU A 65 3.50 -5.66 -5.66
N ALA A 66 4.32 -5.27 -6.63
CA ALA A 66 4.16 -4.01 -7.36
C ALA A 66 2.80 -3.92 -8.06
N ILE A 67 2.36 -4.98 -8.72
CA ILE A 67 1.02 -5.04 -9.35
C ILE A 67 -0.08 -4.91 -8.30
N THR A 68 0.07 -5.59 -7.16
CA THR A 68 -0.91 -5.54 -6.07
C THR A 68 -1.02 -4.13 -5.49
N VAL A 69 0.11 -3.47 -5.22
CA VAL A 69 0.13 -2.10 -4.72
C VAL A 69 -0.47 -1.15 -5.77
N GLN A 70 -0.10 -1.29 -7.04
CA GLN A 70 -0.63 -0.47 -8.11
C GLN A 70 -2.15 -0.61 -8.27
N TYR A 71 -2.69 -1.82 -8.11
CA TYR A 71 -4.14 -2.04 -8.08
C TYR A 71 -4.81 -1.20 -6.98
N PHE A 72 -4.25 -1.21 -5.77
CA PHE A 72 -4.77 -0.44 -4.63
C PHE A 72 -4.56 1.08 -4.74
N VAL A 73 -3.61 1.52 -5.56
CA VAL A 73 -3.48 2.93 -5.96
C VAL A 73 -4.63 3.35 -6.88
N PHE A 74 -4.99 2.51 -7.85
CA PHE A 74 -6.08 2.80 -8.79
C PHE A 74 -7.47 2.68 -8.15
N PHE A 75 -7.63 1.75 -7.22
CA PHE A 75 -8.89 1.46 -6.54
C PHE A 75 -8.72 1.61 -5.03
N PRO A 76 -8.51 2.85 -4.52
CA PRO A 76 -8.37 3.06 -3.09
C PRO A 76 -9.72 2.85 -2.37
N PRO A 77 -9.70 2.33 -1.13
CA PRO A 77 -10.88 2.29 -0.29
C PRO A 77 -11.36 3.71 0.05
N ILE A 78 -12.68 3.86 0.14
CA ILE A 78 -13.31 5.11 0.55
C ILE A 78 -13.54 5.04 2.06
N PHE A 79 -12.82 5.88 2.80
CA PHE A 79 -13.03 6.05 4.24
C PHE A 79 -13.91 7.28 4.46
N SER A 80 -15.20 7.17 4.15
CA SER A 80 -16.17 8.23 4.43
C SER A 80 -17.44 7.64 5.02
N ILE A 81 -18.07 8.39 5.91
CA ILE A 81 -19.40 8.09 6.42
C ILE A 81 -20.37 8.71 5.39
N VAL A 82 -21.25 7.90 4.81
CA VAL A 82 -22.29 8.34 3.86
C VAL A 82 -23.20 9.39 4.50
#